data_AF-A0A2T1LQL2-F1
#
_entry.id   AF-A0A2T1LQL2-F1
#
_cell.length_a   1.000
_cell.length_b   1.000
_cell.length_c   1.000
_cell.angle_alpha   90.00
_cell.angle_beta   90.00
_cell.angle_gamma   90.00
#
_symmetry.space_group_name_H-M   'P 1'
#
loop_
_entity.id
_entity.type
_entity.pdbx_description
1 polymer ?
#
loop_
_entity_poly.entity_id
_entity_poly.type
_entity_poly.pdbx_seq_one_letter_code
_entity_poly.pdbx_strand_id
1 'polypeptide(L)'
;MTTTTKTQTTSVQTFEFEQSNFPSLLLYEFENTWNNITLDALSPDEQEGLSRLIGASGIESSPVYRPEVLLVKAERGIVKGVYGPGLFRYGDYIVLKVGENVVRASQDGDRLHVGKLKGKITVIEKEDAKKQKYPTAFCTFVAPDKSVFKVRVSLDSQQQGFSAGELDATLVNEESILPYLAQVPAPAISMSQLGVGEFEIIGFSKYQSENGTRHKIHLADGKVVWARGNSEMLLDSDYTKPEGKPLTLVVSHIEEFAPDKFKVDNAIRERLPRLEGIVNTETTIVVDAESVVDDETDEHNLCVEERQDPDKIPF
;
A
#
# COMPACT_ATOMS: atom_id res chain seq x y z
N MET A 1 24.11 -49.32 -31.74
CA MET A 1 23.11 -48.38 -31.19
C MET A 1 23.83 -47.09 -30.87
N THR A 2 23.65 -46.08 -31.71
CA THR A 2 24.35 -44.79 -31.59
C THR A 2 23.44 -43.85 -30.83
N THR A 3 23.75 -43.61 -29.56
CA THR A 3 22.96 -42.72 -28.70
C THR A 3 23.34 -41.27 -29.03
N THR A 4 22.53 -40.60 -29.84
CA THR A 4 22.72 -39.18 -30.16
C THR A 4 22.20 -38.35 -29.00
N THR A 5 23.11 -37.93 -28.11
CA THR A 5 22.81 -36.97 -27.03
C THR A 5 22.51 -35.61 -27.67
N LYS A 6 21.23 -35.25 -27.75
CA LYS A 6 20.82 -33.89 -28.12
C LYS A 6 21.14 -32.96 -26.96
N THR A 7 22.16 -32.12 -27.14
CA THR A 7 22.42 -30.97 -26.27
C THR A 7 21.26 -29.99 -26.45
N GLN A 8 20.32 -29.97 -25.51
CA GLN A 8 19.28 -28.94 -25.42
C GLN A 8 19.94 -27.66 -24.90
N THR A 9 20.32 -26.77 -25.81
CA THR A 9 20.73 -25.40 -25.47
C THR A 9 19.49 -24.70 -24.93
N THR A 10 19.37 -24.58 -23.61
CA THR A 10 18.26 -23.82 -22.99
C THR A 10 18.50 -22.35 -23.28
N SER A 11 17.77 -21.76 -24.23
CA SER A 11 17.84 -20.32 -24.51
C SER A 11 17.27 -19.54 -23.33
N VAL A 12 18.06 -18.66 -22.73
CA VAL A 12 17.60 -17.73 -21.69
C VAL A 12 16.81 -16.62 -22.37
N GLN A 13 15.50 -16.53 -22.08
CA GLN A 13 14.67 -15.41 -22.53
C GLN A 13 14.69 -14.30 -21.49
N THR A 14 14.94 -13.06 -21.93
CA THR A 14 14.92 -11.86 -21.09
C THR A 14 13.76 -10.98 -21.49
N PHE A 15 12.93 -10.61 -20.52
CA PHE A 15 11.79 -9.73 -20.67
C PHE A 15 12.08 -8.39 -19.98
N GLU A 16 11.95 -7.32 -20.76
CA GLU A 16 11.97 -5.95 -20.28
C GLU A 16 10.59 -5.33 -20.50
N PHE A 17 10.19 -4.40 -19.65
CA PHE A 17 8.85 -3.82 -19.64
C PHE A 17 8.89 -2.32 -19.94
N GLU A 18 9.65 -1.95 -20.98
CA GLU A 18 9.75 -0.57 -21.46
C GLU A 18 8.77 -0.32 -22.60
N GLN A 19 8.48 0.95 -22.90
CA GLN A 19 7.52 1.31 -23.96
C GLN A 19 7.86 0.68 -25.33
N SER A 20 9.15 0.50 -25.65
CA SER A 20 9.59 -0.16 -26.88
C SER A 20 9.19 -1.63 -26.98
N ASN A 21 8.91 -2.28 -25.85
CA ASN A 21 8.47 -3.67 -25.80
C ASN A 21 6.96 -3.83 -26.00
N PHE A 22 6.22 -2.73 -26.14
CA PHE A 22 4.77 -2.74 -26.35
C PHE A 22 4.36 -1.89 -27.57
N PRO A 23 4.87 -2.20 -28.78
CA PRO A 23 4.56 -1.44 -29.99
C PRO A 23 3.07 -1.42 -30.35
N SER A 24 2.28 -2.44 -29.99
CA SER A 24 0.84 -2.48 -30.30
C SER A 24 0.09 -1.31 -29.66
N LEU A 25 0.54 -0.82 -28.50
CA LEU A 25 -0.06 0.30 -27.79
C LEU A 25 -0.07 1.58 -28.62
N LEU A 26 0.85 1.74 -29.58
CA LEU A 26 0.87 2.92 -30.46
C LEU A 26 -0.31 2.95 -31.45
N LEU A 27 -1.01 1.83 -31.61
CA LEU A 27 -2.15 1.70 -32.52
C LEU A 27 -3.50 1.92 -31.83
N TYR A 28 -3.50 2.09 -30.51
CA TYR A 28 -4.72 2.32 -29.73
C TYR A 28 -5.07 3.81 -29.64
N GLU A 29 -6.36 4.11 -29.63
CA GLU A 29 -6.86 5.43 -29.25
C GLU A 29 -7.04 5.49 -27.73
N PHE A 30 -6.24 6.35 -27.09
CA PHE A 30 -6.28 6.54 -25.63
C PHE A 30 -6.98 7.83 -25.22
N GLU A 31 -7.60 7.80 -24.04
CA GLU A 31 -8.06 9.02 -23.39
C GLU A 31 -6.87 9.90 -22.98
N ASN A 32 -7.10 11.22 -22.88
CA ASN A 32 -6.08 12.22 -22.53
C ASN A 32 -5.72 12.20 -21.03
N THR A 33 -5.32 11.04 -20.52
CA THR A 33 -5.09 10.76 -19.11
C THR A 33 -4.31 9.44 -18.96
N TRP A 34 -4.47 8.77 -17.82
CA TRP A 34 -3.99 7.44 -17.50
C TRP A 34 -5.01 6.39 -17.92
N ASN A 35 -4.54 5.38 -18.63
CA ASN A 35 -5.35 4.30 -19.20
C ASN A 35 -4.81 2.97 -18.66
N ASN A 36 -5.68 2.16 -18.05
CA ASN A 36 -5.33 0.81 -17.63
C ASN A 36 -5.41 -0.14 -18.84
N ILE A 37 -4.39 -0.96 -19.04
CA ILE A 37 -4.35 -1.96 -20.11
C ILE A 37 -4.42 -3.34 -19.51
N THR A 38 -5.40 -4.11 -19.97
CA THR A 38 -5.57 -5.50 -19.60
C THR A 38 -4.63 -6.40 -20.40
N LEU A 39 -4.31 -7.56 -19.84
CA LEU A 39 -3.38 -8.50 -20.48
C LEU A 39 -3.86 -8.94 -21.87
N ASP A 40 -5.17 -9.17 -22.04
CA ASP A 40 -5.79 -9.59 -23.30
C ASP A 40 -5.82 -8.51 -24.39
N ALA A 41 -5.62 -7.23 -24.03
CA ALA A 41 -5.51 -6.14 -24.99
C ALA A 41 -4.13 -6.07 -25.68
N LEU A 42 -3.13 -6.81 -25.18
CA LEU A 42 -1.79 -6.85 -25.78
C LEU A 42 -1.71 -7.92 -26.86
N SER A 43 -0.75 -7.82 -27.79
CA SER A 43 -0.49 -8.92 -28.73
C SER A 43 0.11 -10.14 -28.00
N PRO A 44 -0.03 -11.38 -28.52
CA PRO A 44 0.47 -12.58 -27.85
C PRO A 44 1.94 -12.52 -27.44
N ASP A 45 2.79 -11.90 -28.28
CA ASP A 45 4.23 -11.76 -28.01
C ASP A 45 4.50 -10.77 -26.86
N GLU A 46 3.73 -9.68 -26.77
CA GLU A 46 3.82 -8.69 -25.69
C GLU A 46 3.27 -9.21 -24.36
N GLN A 47 2.29 -10.12 -24.43
CA GLN A 47 1.71 -10.76 -23.24
C GLN A 47 2.69 -11.71 -22.57
N GLU A 48 3.53 -12.41 -23.34
CA GLU A 48 4.31 -13.55 -22.84
C GLU A 48 5.12 -13.22 -21.58
N GLY A 49 5.85 -12.10 -21.60
CA GLY A 49 6.67 -11.68 -20.46
C GLY A 49 5.85 -11.35 -19.21
N LEU A 50 4.71 -10.68 -19.37
CA LEU A 50 3.82 -10.32 -18.26
C LEU A 50 3.14 -11.56 -17.68
N SER A 51 2.60 -12.43 -18.53
CA SER A 51 1.96 -13.69 -18.13
C SER A 51 2.91 -14.57 -17.32
N ARG A 52 4.16 -14.74 -17.80
CA ARG A 52 5.17 -15.53 -17.08
C ARG A 52 5.56 -14.88 -15.74
N LEU A 53 5.70 -13.56 -15.70
CA LEU A 53 5.99 -12.84 -14.46
C LEU A 53 4.86 -13.00 -13.43
N ILE A 54 3.60 -12.86 -13.86
CA ILE A 54 2.41 -13.00 -13.01
C ILE A 54 2.31 -14.40 -12.43
N GLY A 55 2.46 -15.44 -13.27
CA GLY A 55 2.43 -16.83 -12.80
C GLY A 55 3.60 -17.17 -11.86
N ALA A 56 4.82 -16.72 -12.18
CA ALA A 56 6.00 -17.00 -11.34
C ALA A 56 6.00 -16.23 -10.01
N SER A 57 5.42 -15.03 -9.98
CA SER A 57 5.28 -14.22 -8.77
C SER A 57 4.15 -14.69 -7.84
N GLY A 58 3.21 -15.50 -8.35
CA GLY A 58 2.06 -15.99 -7.59
C GLY A 58 0.90 -14.98 -7.50
N ILE A 59 0.95 -13.89 -8.28
CA ILE A 59 -0.10 -12.85 -8.31
C ILE A 59 -1.47 -13.46 -8.67
N GLU A 60 -1.51 -14.42 -9.60
CA GLU A 60 -2.73 -15.09 -10.04
C GLU A 60 -3.46 -15.87 -8.93
N SER A 61 -2.75 -16.24 -7.86
CA SER A 61 -3.34 -16.93 -6.71
C SER A 61 -4.01 -15.98 -5.71
N SER A 62 -3.91 -14.66 -5.94
CA SER A 62 -4.55 -13.66 -5.10
C SER A 62 -6.08 -13.65 -5.32
N PRO A 63 -6.90 -13.64 -4.26
CA PRO A 63 -8.36 -13.53 -4.40
C PRO A 63 -8.82 -12.20 -5.00
N VAL A 64 -7.92 -11.21 -5.08
CA VAL A 64 -8.20 -9.87 -5.62
C VAL A 64 -7.46 -9.63 -6.94
N TYR A 65 -7.14 -10.70 -7.68
CA TYR A 65 -6.50 -10.58 -9.00
C TYR A 65 -7.32 -9.67 -9.94
N ARG A 66 -6.59 -8.88 -10.73
CA ARG A 66 -7.08 -7.90 -11.68
C ARG A 66 -6.41 -8.13 -13.04
N PRO A 67 -7.15 -8.15 -14.17
CA PRO A 67 -6.57 -8.36 -15.49
C PRO A 67 -5.71 -7.20 -15.99
N GLU A 68 -5.79 -6.02 -15.36
CA GLU A 68 -5.00 -4.83 -15.66
C GLU A 68 -3.52 -5.03 -15.27
N VAL A 69 -2.63 -4.94 -16.26
CA VAL A 69 -1.20 -5.27 -16.12
C VAL A 69 -0.25 -4.13 -16.46
N LEU A 70 -0.68 -3.17 -17.28
CA LEU A 70 0.08 -1.96 -17.60
C LEU A 70 -0.76 -0.71 -17.34
N LEU A 71 -0.06 0.38 -17.03
CA LEU A 71 -0.63 1.71 -16.96
C LEU A 71 -0.01 2.58 -18.07
N VAL A 72 -0.84 3.18 -18.92
CA VAL A 72 -0.40 3.99 -20.06
C VAL A 72 -0.79 5.44 -19.85
N LYS A 73 0.19 6.34 -19.91
CA LYS A 73 -0.08 7.79 -19.97
C LYS A 73 -0.22 8.19 -21.44
N ALA A 74 -1.31 8.86 -21.79
CA ALA A 74 -1.51 9.41 -23.12
C ALA A 74 -1.95 10.88 -23.07
N GLU A 75 -1.54 11.64 -24.09
CA GLU A 75 -1.92 13.03 -24.27
C GLU A 75 -2.21 13.27 -25.76
N ARG A 76 -3.37 13.86 -26.04
CA ARG A 76 -3.93 14.04 -27.39
C ARG A 76 -4.05 12.74 -28.18
N GLY A 77 -4.45 11.66 -27.51
CA GLY A 77 -4.53 10.31 -28.07
C GLY A 77 -3.17 9.64 -28.35
N ILE A 78 -2.05 10.27 -27.97
CA ILE A 78 -0.70 9.74 -28.23
C ILE A 78 -0.09 9.22 -26.94
N VAL A 79 0.48 8.01 -26.98
CA VAL A 79 1.23 7.40 -25.87
C VAL A 79 2.43 8.28 -25.49
N LYS A 80 2.47 8.72 -24.23
CA LYS A 80 3.58 9.46 -23.62
C LYS A 80 4.47 8.57 -22.76
N GLY A 81 3.93 7.49 -22.22
CA GLY A 81 4.70 6.56 -21.42
C GLY A 81 3.91 5.30 -21.08
N VAL A 82 4.63 4.19 -20.98
CA VAL A 82 4.11 2.89 -20.56
C VAL A 82 4.77 2.53 -19.25
N TYR A 83 3.96 2.19 -18.26
CA TYR A 83 4.39 1.86 -16.90
C TYR A 83 4.01 0.42 -16.62
N GLY A 84 5.01 -0.45 -16.69
CA GLY A 84 4.87 -1.86 -16.40
C GLY A 84 5.16 -2.23 -14.94
N PRO A 85 5.50 -3.50 -14.68
CA PRO A 85 5.87 -3.99 -13.37
C PRO A 85 6.91 -3.14 -12.67
N GLY A 86 6.74 -2.93 -11.36
CA GLY A 86 7.69 -2.18 -10.54
C GLY A 86 7.71 -2.63 -9.09
N LEU A 87 8.86 -2.45 -8.43
CA LEU A 87 9.02 -2.65 -7.00
C LEU A 87 8.80 -1.34 -6.25
N PHE A 88 7.99 -1.40 -5.19
CA PHE A 88 7.58 -0.24 -4.39
C PHE A 88 7.62 -0.58 -2.90
N ARG A 89 7.59 0.45 -2.06
CA ARG A 89 7.26 0.33 -0.64
C ARG A 89 5.74 0.32 -0.47
N TYR A 90 5.24 -0.57 0.37
CA TYR A 90 3.87 -0.55 0.82
C TYR A 90 3.84 -0.72 2.34
N GLY A 91 3.79 0.42 3.04
CA GLY A 91 3.95 0.48 4.48
C GLY A 91 5.36 0.09 4.90
N ASP A 92 5.48 -1.00 5.65
CA ASP A 92 6.72 -1.55 6.19
C ASP A 92 7.27 -2.76 5.40
N TYR A 93 6.76 -3.02 4.19
CA TYR A 93 7.30 -4.07 3.31
C TYR A 93 7.46 -3.62 1.85
N ILE A 94 8.22 -4.44 1.10
CA ILE A 94 8.43 -4.28 -0.33
C ILE A 94 7.34 -5.05 -1.07
N VAL A 95 6.86 -4.51 -2.18
CA VAL A 95 5.90 -5.19 -3.05
C VAL A 95 6.30 -5.09 -4.51
N LEU A 96 6.02 -6.16 -5.26
CA LEU A 96 5.95 -6.12 -6.72
C LEU A 96 4.52 -5.71 -7.11
N LYS A 97 4.40 -4.60 -7.85
CA LYS A 97 3.15 -4.14 -8.44
C LYS A 97 3.14 -4.43 -9.94
N VAL A 98 2.06 -5.03 -10.44
CA VAL A 98 1.81 -5.28 -11.86
C VAL A 98 0.41 -4.76 -12.18
N GLY A 99 0.32 -3.61 -12.85
CA GLY A 99 -0.94 -2.88 -12.98
C GLY A 99 -1.57 -2.59 -11.61
N GLU A 100 -2.78 -3.07 -11.37
CA GLU A 100 -3.46 -2.94 -10.07
C GLU A 100 -3.07 -4.03 -9.06
N ASN A 101 -2.49 -5.13 -9.52
CA ASN A 101 -2.09 -6.24 -8.67
C ASN A 101 -0.86 -5.90 -7.84
N VAL A 102 -0.83 -6.44 -6.61
CA VAL A 102 0.27 -6.26 -5.68
C VAL A 102 0.58 -7.60 -5.02
N VAL A 103 1.86 -7.96 -4.95
CA VAL A 103 2.34 -9.13 -4.21
C VAL A 103 3.54 -8.75 -3.36
N ARG A 104 3.61 -9.31 -2.15
CA ARG A 104 4.71 -9.04 -1.22
C ARG A 104 6.03 -9.58 -1.76
N ALA A 105 7.07 -8.78 -1.63
CA ALA A 105 8.46 -9.17 -1.83
C ALA A 105 9.16 -9.23 -0.47
N SER A 106 10.04 -10.20 -0.29
CA SER A 106 10.96 -10.26 0.85
C SER A 106 12.39 -10.03 0.39
N GLN A 107 13.20 -9.40 1.23
CA GLN A 107 14.62 -9.21 0.99
C GLN A 107 15.41 -10.16 1.90
N ASP A 108 16.38 -10.86 1.33
CA ASP A 108 17.35 -11.72 2.01
C ASP A 108 18.74 -11.33 1.51
N GLY A 109 19.48 -10.59 2.33
CA GLY A 109 20.75 -9.95 1.93
C GLY A 109 20.61 -9.06 0.69
N ASP A 110 21.44 -9.33 -0.34
CA ASP A 110 21.44 -8.61 -1.62
C ASP A 110 20.34 -9.07 -2.60
N ARG A 111 19.43 -9.97 -2.17
CA ARG A 111 18.43 -10.60 -3.03
C ARG A 111 17.00 -10.28 -2.64
N LEU A 112 16.15 -10.15 -3.65
CA LEU A 112 14.70 -10.08 -3.50
C LEU A 112 14.03 -11.39 -3.90
N HIS A 113 12.98 -11.74 -3.18
CA HIS A 113 12.17 -12.92 -3.41
C HIS A 113 10.71 -12.52 -3.62
N VAL A 114 10.09 -13.01 -4.69
CA VAL A 114 8.66 -12.80 -4.98
C VAL A 114 8.08 -14.10 -5.53
N GLY A 115 7.26 -14.79 -4.75
CA GLY A 115 6.79 -16.12 -5.12
C GLY A 115 7.97 -17.07 -5.43
N LYS A 116 8.07 -17.54 -6.68
CA LYS A 116 9.16 -18.41 -7.14
C LYS A 116 10.35 -17.65 -7.75
N LEU A 117 10.25 -16.32 -7.83
CA LEU A 117 11.27 -15.46 -8.43
C LEU A 117 12.37 -15.16 -7.41
N LYS A 118 13.62 -15.19 -7.88
CA LYS A 118 14.80 -14.73 -7.15
C LYS A 118 15.44 -13.60 -7.93
N GLY A 119 15.59 -12.44 -7.31
CA GLY A 119 16.03 -11.22 -7.97
C GLY A 119 17.27 -10.63 -7.34
N LYS A 120 18.11 -10.00 -8.16
CA LYS A 120 19.21 -9.15 -7.71
C LYS A 120 18.96 -7.72 -8.14
N ILE A 121 19.15 -6.79 -7.22
CA ILE A 121 19.03 -5.35 -7.50
C ILE A 121 20.33 -4.85 -8.10
N THR A 122 20.22 -4.09 -9.18
CA THR A 122 21.31 -3.38 -9.83
C THR A 122 21.00 -1.89 -9.82
N VAL A 123 21.93 -1.10 -9.33
CA VAL A 123 21.85 0.36 -9.30
C VAL A 123 22.74 0.93 -10.41
N ILE A 124 22.22 1.89 -11.17
CA ILE A 124 22.95 2.63 -12.19
C ILE A 124 22.70 4.13 -12.03
N GLU A 125 23.71 4.92 -12.36
CA GLU A 125 23.59 6.38 -12.39
C GLU A 125 23.14 6.83 -13.78
N LYS A 126 22.12 7.68 -13.85
CA LYS A 126 21.68 8.34 -15.09
C LYS A 126 21.87 9.84 -14.98
N GLU A 127 21.99 10.50 -16.12
CA GLU A 127 22.14 11.95 -16.21
C GLU A 127 20.89 12.53 -16.87
N ASP A 128 20.32 13.57 -16.26
CA ASP A 128 19.16 14.26 -16.80
C ASP A 128 19.55 15.30 -17.88
N ALA A 129 18.56 15.96 -18.49
CA ALA A 129 18.81 16.98 -19.50
C ALA A 129 19.59 18.22 -18.97
N LYS A 130 19.65 18.40 -17.65
CA LYS A 130 20.39 19.47 -16.96
C LYS A 130 21.77 19.03 -16.48
N LYS A 131 22.21 17.82 -16.87
CA LYS A 131 23.47 17.19 -16.43
C LYS A 131 23.52 16.82 -14.95
N GLN A 132 22.36 16.74 -14.31
CA GLN A 132 22.27 16.28 -12.93
C GLN A 132 22.22 14.76 -12.91
N LYS A 133 23.13 14.16 -12.14
CA LYS A 133 23.18 12.71 -11.93
C LYS A 133 22.14 12.29 -10.92
N TYR A 134 21.47 11.18 -11.19
CA TYR A 134 20.47 10.58 -10.30
C TYR A 134 20.52 9.04 -10.35
N PRO A 135 20.24 8.37 -9.23
CA PRO A 135 20.21 6.91 -9.20
C PRO A 135 18.96 6.38 -9.91
N THR A 136 19.12 5.27 -10.62
CA THR A 136 18.04 4.41 -11.08
C THR A 136 18.37 2.98 -10.74
N ALA A 137 17.36 2.19 -10.36
CA ALA A 137 17.57 0.81 -9.96
C ALA A 137 16.61 -0.12 -10.69
N PHE A 138 17.06 -1.34 -10.93
CA PHE A 138 16.29 -2.42 -11.54
C PHE A 138 16.56 -3.70 -10.76
N CYS A 139 15.54 -4.54 -10.60
CA CYS A 139 15.69 -5.88 -10.08
C CYS A 139 15.60 -6.87 -11.24
N THR A 140 16.64 -7.67 -11.41
CA THR A 140 16.65 -8.76 -12.40
C THR A 140 16.19 -10.03 -11.70
N PHE A 141 14.91 -10.36 -11.87
CA PHE A 141 14.32 -11.59 -11.37
C PHE A 141 14.58 -12.76 -12.32
N VAL A 142 14.87 -13.93 -11.75
CA VAL A 142 15.02 -15.19 -12.48
C VAL A 142 13.98 -16.18 -11.97
N ALA A 143 13.18 -16.71 -12.89
CA ALA A 143 12.22 -17.77 -12.61
C ALA A 143 12.85 -19.18 -12.70
N PRO A 144 12.18 -20.23 -12.16
CA PRO A 144 12.65 -21.61 -12.25
C PRO A 144 12.83 -22.12 -13.69
N ASP A 145 12.06 -21.60 -14.63
CA ASP A 145 12.17 -21.91 -16.07
C ASP A 145 13.32 -21.17 -16.77
N LYS A 146 14.14 -20.43 -16.00
CA LYS A 146 15.24 -19.59 -16.45
C LYS A 146 14.82 -18.35 -17.25
N SER A 147 13.53 -17.99 -17.28
CA SER A 147 13.12 -16.68 -17.76
C SER A 147 13.66 -15.58 -16.84
N VAL A 148 14.17 -14.52 -17.46
CA VAL A 148 14.75 -13.36 -16.77
C VAL A 148 13.82 -12.18 -16.97
N PHE A 149 13.48 -11.49 -15.88
CA PHE A 149 12.59 -10.33 -15.90
C PHE A 149 13.33 -9.13 -15.30
N LYS A 150 13.47 -8.06 -16.08
CA LYS A 150 14.06 -6.82 -15.60
C LYS A 150 12.96 -5.86 -15.17
N VAL A 151 12.74 -5.79 -13.87
CA VAL A 151 11.68 -5.01 -13.24
C VAL A 151 12.27 -3.72 -12.70
N ARG A 152 11.60 -2.59 -12.91
CA ARG A 152 12.05 -1.30 -12.36
C ARG A 152 11.92 -1.29 -10.84
N VAL A 153 12.90 -0.74 -10.15
CA VAL A 153 12.80 -0.39 -8.73
C VAL A 153 12.41 1.08 -8.65
N SER A 154 11.25 1.37 -8.06
CA SER A 154 10.77 2.74 -7.91
C SER A 154 11.42 3.37 -6.69
N LEU A 155 12.34 4.29 -6.92
CA LEU A 155 13.04 5.03 -5.87
C LEU A 155 12.25 6.28 -5.47
N ASP A 156 12.24 6.62 -4.19
CA ASP A 156 11.54 7.80 -3.67
C ASP A 156 12.27 9.08 -4.10
N SER A 157 11.76 9.75 -5.13
CA SER A 157 12.36 10.99 -5.63
C SER A 157 12.13 12.20 -4.71
N GLN A 158 11.32 12.06 -3.65
CA GLN A 158 11.11 13.13 -2.66
C GLN A 158 12.07 13.04 -1.47
N GLN A 159 12.66 11.87 -1.22
CA GLN A 159 13.81 11.79 -0.32
C GLN A 159 15.00 12.49 -0.97
N GLN A 160 15.32 13.69 -0.47
CA GLN A 160 16.49 14.39 -0.92
C GLN A 160 17.76 13.59 -0.57
N GLY A 161 18.63 13.40 -1.55
CA GLY A 161 20.07 13.36 -1.30
C GLY A 161 20.78 12.00 -1.35
N PHE A 162 20.11 10.88 -1.66
CA PHE A 162 20.84 9.63 -1.83
C PHE A 162 21.40 9.46 -3.26
N SER A 163 22.66 9.03 -3.33
CA SER A 163 23.41 8.76 -4.54
C SER A 163 23.32 7.29 -4.96
N ALA A 164 23.71 6.99 -6.20
CA ALA A 164 23.84 5.60 -6.64
C ALA A 164 24.81 4.80 -5.76
N GLY A 165 25.88 5.45 -5.26
CA GLY A 165 26.86 4.82 -4.38
C GLY A 165 26.32 4.45 -3.00
N GLU A 166 25.42 5.27 -2.43
CA GLU A 166 24.80 4.94 -1.14
C GLU A 166 23.82 3.77 -1.25
N LEU A 167 23.04 3.71 -2.33
CA LEU A 167 22.17 2.56 -2.58
C LEU A 167 22.98 1.29 -2.84
N ASP A 168 24.06 1.39 -3.61
CA ASP A 168 24.94 0.25 -3.87
C ASP A 168 25.62 -0.23 -2.58
N ALA A 169 26.11 0.69 -1.75
CA ALA A 169 26.67 0.38 -0.44
C ALA A 169 25.66 -0.29 0.51
N THR A 170 24.41 0.19 0.53
CA THR A 170 23.31 -0.43 1.29
C THR A 170 23.13 -1.90 0.87
N LEU A 171 23.11 -2.17 -0.43
CA LEU A 171 22.94 -3.52 -0.97
C LEU A 171 24.15 -4.43 -0.69
N VAL A 172 25.37 -3.89 -0.81
CA VAL A 172 26.62 -4.60 -0.51
C VAL A 172 26.71 -4.95 0.98
N ASN A 173 26.21 -4.07 1.85
CA ASN A 173 26.15 -4.29 3.29
C ASN A 173 24.94 -5.14 3.73
N GLU A 174 24.17 -5.68 2.78
CA GLU A 174 22.98 -6.52 3.05
C GLU A 174 21.89 -5.79 3.87
N GLU A 175 21.87 -4.46 3.80
CA GLU A 175 20.87 -3.62 4.46
C GLU A 175 19.57 -3.53 3.64
N SER A 176 18.47 -3.19 4.31
CA SER A 176 17.16 -3.11 3.65
C SER A 176 17.12 -1.95 2.65
N ILE A 177 16.67 -2.21 1.41
CA ILE A 177 16.43 -1.15 0.43
C ILE A 177 15.11 -0.40 0.67
N LEU A 178 14.25 -0.91 1.55
CA LEU A 178 12.91 -0.39 1.81
C LEU A 178 12.86 1.13 2.07
N PRO A 179 13.81 1.75 2.80
CA PRO A 179 13.80 3.20 3.05
C PRO A 179 13.88 4.04 1.78
N TYR A 180 14.53 3.53 0.73
CA TYR A 180 14.79 4.22 -0.54
C TYR A 180 13.66 4.05 -1.56
N LEU A 181 12.73 3.14 -1.30
CA LEU A 181 11.66 2.83 -2.24
C LEU A 181 10.52 3.86 -2.15
N ALA A 182 10.03 4.29 -3.31
CA ALA A 182 8.82 5.07 -3.42
C ALA A 182 7.61 4.26 -2.92
N GLN A 183 6.68 4.94 -2.27
CA GLN A 183 5.40 4.33 -1.90
C GLN A 183 4.63 3.89 -3.15
N VAL A 184 3.91 2.76 -3.07
CA VAL A 184 2.92 2.37 -4.09
C VAL A 184 2.01 3.55 -4.41
N PRO A 185 1.94 3.98 -5.69
CA PRO A 185 0.98 4.95 -6.14
C PRO A 185 -0.41 4.35 -5.99
N ALA A 186 -1.17 4.86 -5.02
CA ALA A 186 -2.56 4.51 -4.83
C ALA A 186 -3.42 5.78 -4.95
N PRO A 187 -4.47 5.78 -5.80
CA PRO A 187 -5.49 6.80 -5.74
C PRO A 187 -6.12 6.72 -4.36
N ALA A 188 -5.97 7.80 -3.59
CA ALA A 188 -6.50 7.84 -2.25
C ALA A 188 -7.95 8.34 -2.32
N ILE A 189 -8.87 7.53 -1.80
CA ILE A 189 -10.29 7.90 -1.66
C ILE A 189 -10.46 8.89 -0.51
N SER A 190 -11.56 9.63 -0.50
CA SER A 190 -11.90 10.45 0.67
C SER A 190 -12.33 9.55 1.83
N MET A 191 -12.11 9.99 3.07
CA MET A 191 -12.54 9.24 4.23
C MET A 191 -14.08 9.10 4.31
N SER A 192 -14.82 10.03 3.70
CA SER A 192 -16.27 9.91 3.54
C SER A 192 -16.70 8.75 2.63
N GLN A 193 -15.89 8.42 1.61
CA GLN A 193 -16.14 7.29 0.70
C GLN A 193 -15.77 5.93 1.32
N LEU A 194 -14.94 5.93 2.37
CA LEU A 194 -14.54 4.70 3.06
C LEU A 194 -15.71 4.11 3.86
N GLY A 195 -16.60 4.95 4.40
CA GLY A 195 -17.71 4.56 5.25
C GLY A 195 -17.35 4.48 6.74
N VAL A 196 -18.39 4.35 7.58
CA VAL A 196 -18.25 4.15 9.04
C VAL A 196 -17.83 2.71 9.30
N GLY A 197 -16.82 2.52 10.16
CA GLY A 197 -16.31 1.18 10.46
C GLY A 197 -14.90 1.17 11.04
N GLU A 198 -14.35 -0.03 11.13
CA GLU A 198 -12.99 -0.28 11.59
C GLU A 198 -12.17 -0.93 10.48
N PHE A 199 -11.03 -0.34 10.16
CA PHE A 199 -10.17 -0.76 9.05
C PHE A 199 -8.75 -0.99 9.55
N GLU A 200 -8.18 -2.15 9.27
CA GLU A 200 -6.80 -2.44 9.65
C GLU A 200 -5.82 -1.60 8.82
N ILE A 201 -4.86 -0.97 9.51
CA ILE A 201 -3.85 -0.12 8.92
C ILE A 201 -2.56 -0.92 8.77
N ILE A 202 -2.04 -0.93 7.55
CA ILE A 202 -0.76 -1.55 7.21
C ILE A 202 0.36 -0.51 7.08
N GLY A 203 0.03 0.77 6.87
CA GLY A 203 1.05 1.81 6.85
C GLY A 203 0.53 3.20 6.52
N PHE A 204 1.45 4.15 6.52
CA PHE A 204 1.21 5.55 6.20
C PHE A 204 2.17 6.01 5.10
N SER A 205 1.78 7.03 4.35
CA SER A 205 2.69 7.72 3.44
C SER A 205 2.38 9.20 3.36
N LYS A 206 3.42 10.01 3.20
CA LYS A 206 3.29 11.46 3.04
C LYS A 206 3.26 11.84 1.56
N TYR A 207 2.57 12.91 1.24
CA TYR A 207 2.52 13.52 -0.07
C TYR A 207 2.72 15.03 0.08
N GLN A 208 3.86 15.53 -0.38
CA GLN A 208 4.12 16.96 -0.40
C GLN A 208 3.48 17.60 -1.63
N SER A 209 2.62 18.58 -1.40
CA SER A 209 2.01 19.40 -2.45
C SER A 209 2.33 20.89 -2.22
N GLU A 210 2.04 21.73 -3.21
CA GLU A 210 2.11 23.20 -3.08
C GLU A 210 1.23 23.73 -1.93
N ASN A 211 0.18 22.98 -1.59
CA ASN A 211 -0.77 23.31 -0.51
C ASN A 211 -0.41 22.69 0.85
N GLY A 212 0.82 22.20 1.00
CA GLY A 212 1.31 21.55 2.23
C GLY A 212 1.41 20.03 2.13
N THR A 213 1.79 19.42 3.24
CA THR A 213 1.92 17.97 3.41
C THR A 213 0.52 17.37 3.62
N ARG A 214 0.22 16.30 2.88
CA ARG A 214 -0.97 15.48 3.11
C ARG A 214 -0.56 14.05 3.40
N HIS A 215 -1.35 13.35 4.21
CA HIS A 215 -1.06 11.97 4.57
C HIS A 215 -2.06 11.01 3.95
N LYS A 216 -1.57 9.84 3.54
CA LYS A 216 -2.40 8.70 3.12
C LYS A 216 -2.25 7.58 4.13
N ILE A 217 -3.38 6.92 4.42
CA ILE A 217 -3.45 5.73 5.26
C ILE A 217 -3.69 4.54 4.32
N HIS A 218 -2.81 3.54 4.40
CA HIS A 218 -2.88 2.30 3.64
C HIS A 218 -3.59 1.25 4.47
N LEU A 219 -4.63 0.63 3.93
CA LEU A 219 -5.49 -0.33 4.62
C LEU A 219 -5.21 -1.76 4.16
N ALA A 220 -5.44 -2.73 5.03
CA ALA A 220 -5.19 -4.16 4.74
C ALA A 220 -6.06 -4.71 3.59
N ASP A 221 -7.21 -4.10 3.30
CA ASP A 221 -8.09 -4.45 2.19
C ASP A 221 -7.61 -3.90 0.83
N GLY A 222 -6.42 -3.30 0.78
CA GLY A 222 -5.80 -2.73 -0.42
C GLY A 222 -6.23 -1.30 -0.74
N LYS A 223 -7.21 -0.74 0.00
CA LYS A 223 -7.62 0.66 -0.18
C LYS A 223 -6.61 1.62 0.44
N VAL A 224 -6.60 2.83 -0.11
CA VAL A 224 -5.82 3.94 0.44
C VAL A 224 -6.74 5.13 0.62
N VAL A 225 -6.68 5.76 1.78
CA VAL A 225 -7.57 6.86 2.15
C VAL A 225 -6.76 8.09 2.55
N TRP A 226 -7.23 9.28 2.18
CA TRP A 226 -6.64 10.53 2.69
C TRP A 226 -6.93 10.67 4.18
N ALA A 227 -5.88 10.92 4.98
CA ALA A 227 -6.04 11.29 6.37
C ALA A 227 -6.83 12.60 6.48
N ARG A 228 -7.68 12.71 7.50
CA ARG A 228 -8.55 13.87 7.76
C ARG A 228 -8.76 14.02 9.25
N GLY A 229 -8.86 15.26 9.73
CA GLY A 229 -9.22 15.53 11.13
C GLY A 229 -8.18 14.95 12.10
N ASN A 230 -8.61 14.18 13.09
CA ASN A 230 -7.72 13.65 14.14
C ASN A 230 -6.57 12.78 13.59
N SER A 231 -6.83 11.95 12.57
CA SER A 231 -5.77 11.13 11.96
C SER A 231 -4.74 11.95 11.21
N GLU A 232 -5.14 13.07 10.59
CA GLU A 232 -4.21 13.99 9.92
C GLU A 232 -3.33 14.70 10.94
N MET A 233 -3.93 15.24 12.01
CA MET A 233 -3.20 15.90 13.10
C MET A 233 -2.17 14.97 13.77
N LEU A 234 -2.50 13.68 13.93
CA LEU A 234 -1.57 12.70 14.48
C LEU A 234 -0.40 12.42 13.53
N LEU A 235 -0.65 12.31 12.22
CA LEU A 235 0.39 12.02 11.23
C LEU A 235 1.27 13.24 10.94
N ASP A 236 0.76 14.45 11.16
CA ASP A 236 1.54 15.68 11.16
C ASP A 236 2.57 15.73 12.30
N SER A 237 2.34 15.04 13.42
CA SER A 237 3.31 14.94 14.53
C SER A 237 4.38 13.87 14.29
N ASP A 238 4.66 13.53 13.02
CA ASP A 238 5.60 12.49 12.62
C ASP A 238 5.33 11.10 13.21
N TYR A 239 4.07 10.81 13.54
CA TYR A 239 3.69 9.50 14.05
C TYR A 239 3.94 8.42 13.00
N THR A 240 4.66 7.37 13.39
CA THR A 240 4.94 6.18 12.57
C THR A 240 4.24 4.96 13.15
N LYS A 241 3.91 3.98 12.29
CA LYS A 241 3.33 2.72 12.74
C LYS A 241 4.37 1.97 13.60
N PRO A 242 4.05 1.62 14.86
CA PRO A 242 4.95 0.82 15.68
C PRO A 242 5.14 -0.57 15.06
N GLU A 243 6.38 -1.06 15.09
CA GLU A 243 6.72 -2.39 14.57
C GLU A 243 5.99 -3.48 15.37
N GLY A 244 5.42 -4.47 14.66
CA GLY A 244 4.73 -5.61 15.28
C GLY A 244 3.40 -5.33 15.96
N LYS A 245 2.91 -4.08 15.99
CA LYS A 245 1.61 -3.74 16.58
C LYS A 245 0.53 -3.54 15.51
N PRO A 246 -0.64 -4.20 15.63
CA PRO A 246 -1.77 -3.92 14.75
C PRO A 246 -2.32 -2.52 15.04
N LEU A 247 -2.50 -1.74 13.97
CA LEU A 247 -3.18 -0.45 14.03
C LEU A 247 -4.53 -0.56 13.32
N THR A 248 -5.52 0.17 13.82
CA THR A 248 -6.85 0.23 13.23
C THR A 248 -7.28 1.69 13.09
N LEU A 249 -7.77 2.05 11.90
CA LEU A 249 -8.49 3.27 11.64
C LEU A 249 -9.95 3.03 12.02
N VAL A 250 -10.46 3.79 12.98
CA VAL A 250 -11.86 3.78 13.37
C VAL A 250 -12.51 5.04 12.82
N VAL A 251 -13.46 4.89 11.91
CA VAL A 251 -14.33 5.96 11.44
C VAL A 251 -15.66 5.80 12.16
N SER A 252 -15.95 6.69 13.11
CA SER A 252 -17.13 6.58 13.97
C SER A 252 -18.35 7.32 13.44
N HIS A 253 -18.14 8.40 12.69
CA HIS A 253 -19.23 9.23 12.19
C HIS A 253 -18.85 9.96 10.90
N ILE A 254 -19.80 10.07 9.97
CA ILE A 254 -19.69 10.84 8.73
C ILE A 254 -20.97 11.65 8.59
N GLU A 255 -20.82 12.97 8.47
CA GLU A 255 -21.93 13.92 8.34
C GLU A 255 -21.70 14.81 7.11
N GLU A 256 -22.67 14.87 6.20
CA GLU A 256 -22.66 15.83 5.10
C GLU A 256 -23.29 17.14 5.57
N PHE A 257 -22.53 18.24 5.57
CA PHE A 257 -23.00 19.54 6.05
C PHE A 257 -23.25 20.55 4.92
N ALA A 258 -22.80 20.24 3.70
CA ALA A 258 -23.11 20.97 2.47
C ALA A 258 -22.85 20.03 1.27
N PRO A 259 -23.37 20.34 0.06
CA PRO A 259 -23.15 19.49 -1.11
C PRO A 259 -21.67 19.15 -1.31
N ASP A 260 -21.35 17.86 -1.32
CA ASP A 260 -19.99 17.30 -1.45
C ASP A 260 -19.00 17.68 -0.31
N LYS A 261 -19.50 18.17 0.84
CA LYS A 261 -18.69 18.53 2.00
C LYS A 261 -19.07 17.70 3.22
N PHE A 262 -18.09 16.94 3.69
CA PHE A 262 -18.27 15.97 4.77
C PHE A 262 -17.41 16.33 5.98
N LYS A 263 -17.99 16.18 7.16
CA LYS A 263 -17.31 16.10 8.45
C LYS A 263 -17.14 14.62 8.81
N VAL A 264 -15.94 14.24 9.25
CA VAL A 264 -15.62 12.83 9.52
C VAL A 264 -14.92 12.73 10.88
N ASP A 265 -15.56 12.05 11.82
CA ASP A 265 -14.98 11.74 13.13
C ASP A 265 -14.25 10.40 13.04
N ASN A 266 -12.95 10.43 13.34
CA ASN A 266 -12.08 9.27 13.23
C ASN A 266 -10.99 9.24 14.31
N ALA A 267 -10.39 8.06 14.50
CA ALA A 267 -9.24 7.85 15.38
C ALA A 267 -8.38 6.68 14.88
N ILE A 268 -7.06 6.77 15.07
CA ILE A 268 -6.14 5.65 14.92
C ILE A 268 -5.93 5.02 16.30
N ARG A 269 -6.12 3.70 16.41
CA ARG A 269 -5.99 2.96 17.68
C ARG A 269 -5.08 1.76 17.53
N GLU A 270 -4.26 1.51 18.55
CA GLU A 270 -3.63 0.19 18.73
C GLU A 270 -4.73 -0.80 19.17
N ARG A 271 -4.80 -1.96 18.52
CA ARG A 271 -5.67 -3.06 18.94
C ARG A 271 -4.89 -4.37 18.97
N LEU A 272 -5.34 -5.28 19.82
CA LEU A 272 -4.92 -6.67 19.75
C LEU A 272 -5.36 -7.26 18.40
N PRO A 273 -4.56 -8.16 17.77
CA PRO A 273 -4.94 -8.80 16.52
C PRO A 273 -6.34 -9.41 16.66
N ARG A 274 -7.19 -9.24 15.65
CA ARG A 274 -8.47 -9.95 15.62
C ARG A 274 -8.17 -11.43 15.54
N LEU A 275 -8.65 -12.22 16.51
CA LEU A 275 -8.63 -13.67 16.41
C LEU A 275 -9.49 -14.07 15.20
N GLU A 276 -8.88 -14.69 14.20
CA GLU A 276 -9.61 -15.28 13.08
C GLU A 276 -10.56 -16.36 13.63
N GLY A 277 -11.88 -16.18 13.46
CA GLY A 277 -12.84 -17.26 13.73
C GLY A 277 -14.17 -16.92 14.39
N ILE A 278 -14.46 -15.68 14.78
CA ILE A 278 -15.80 -15.34 15.32
C ILE A 278 -16.65 -14.72 14.21
N VAL A 279 -17.35 -15.58 13.48
CA VAL A 279 -18.55 -15.17 12.75
C VAL A 279 -19.51 -14.62 13.80
N ASN A 280 -19.93 -13.37 13.67
CA ASN A 280 -20.97 -12.76 14.49
C ASN A 280 -22.23 -13.63 14.42
N THR A 281 -22.36 -14.59 15.32
CA THR A 281 -23.66 -15.14 15.68
C THR A 281 -24.21 -14.15 16.68
N GLU A 282 -25.26 -13.45 16.29
CA GLU A 282 -26.09 -12.64 17.15
C GLU A 282 -26.48 -13.46 18.39
N THR A 283 -25.65 -13.36 19.43
CA THR A 283 -25.97 -13.97 20.72
C THR A 283 -26.84 -12.95 21.40
N THR A 284 -28.15 -13.08 21.17
CA THR A 284 -29.17 -12.38 21.94
C THR A 284 -28.97 -12.80 23.39
N ILE A 285 -28.36 -11.93 24.19
CA ILE A 285 -28.27 -12.14 25.64
C ILE A 285 -29.70 -11.95 26.16
N VAL A 286 -30.41 -13.06 26.38
CA VAL A 286 -31.62 -13.06 27.19
C VAL A 286 -31.16 -12.78 28.61
N VAL A 287 -31.46 -11.58 29.10
CA VAL A 287 -31.28 -11.22 30.49
C VAL A 287 -32.44 -11.87 31.26
N ASP A 288 -32.20 -13.04 31.84
CA ASP A 288 -33.08 -13.56 32.89
C ASP A 288 -32.85 -12.71 34.14
N ALA A 289 -33.83 -11.86 34.43
CA ALA A 289 -33.91 -11.10 35.66
C ALA A 289 -34.37 -12.03 36.80
N GLU A 290 -33.42 -12.52 37.60
CA GLU A 290 -33.73 -12.97 38.96
C GLU A 290 -33.63 -11.78 39.91
N SER A 291 -34.80 -11.31 40.35
CA SER A 291 -34.97 -10.36 41.43
C SER A 291 -34.60 -11.01 42.76
N VAL A 292 -33.55 -10.54 43.42
CA VAL A 292 -33.37 -10.69 44.86
C VAL A 292 -33.56 -9.32 45.48
N VAL A 293 -34.73 -9.15 46.08
CA VAL A 293 -35.11 -8.01 46.91
C VAL A 293 -34.66 -8.35 48.32
N ASP A 294 -33.72 -7.59 48.87
CA ASP A 294 -33.50 -7.49 50.32
C ASP A 294 -33.43 -5.99 50.63
N ASP A 295 -34.56 -5.46 51.10
CA ASP A 295 -34.71 -4.12 51.63
C ASP A 295 -35.44 -4.28 52.97
N GLU A 296 -34.69 -4.39 54.06
CA GLU A 296 -35.18 -4.07 55.39
C GLU A 296 -34.53 -2.76 55.84
N THR A 297 -35.37 -1.74 55.81
CA THR A 297 -35.21 -0.43 56.42
C THR A 297 -35.35 -0.59 57.93
N ASP A 298 -34.45 0.01 58.71
CA ASP A 298 -34.75 0.37 60.09
C ASP A 298 -34.27 1.79 60.38
N GLU A 299 -35.26 2.68 60.54
CA GLU A 299 -35.14 4.04 61.02
C GLU A 299 -34.86 4.04 62.52
N HIS A 300 -33.97 4.92 63.01
CA HIS A 300 -34.34 5.95 63.99
C HIS A 300 -33.18 6.83 64.49
N ASN A 301 -33.46 8.14 64.46
CA ASN A 301 -33.22 9.15 65.50
C ASN A 301 -31.88 9.89 65.66
N LEU A 302 -31.96 11.17 65.24
CA LEU A 302 -31.99 12.40 66.07
C LEU A 302 -30.74 13.32 66.19
N CYS A 303 -31.08 14.61 66.00
CA CYS A 303 -30.45 15.86 66.47
C CYS A 303 -29.21 16.38 65.69
N VAL A 304 -29.36 17.36 64.80
CA VAL A 304 -29.53 18.84 64.99
C VAL A 304 -28.22 19.52 65.40
N GLU A 305 -27.67 20.36 64.51
CA GLU A 305 -27.38 21.78 64.80
C GLU A 305 -27.15 22.61 63.52
N GLU A 306 -27.69 23.83 63.56
CA GLU A 306 -27.71 24.87 62.52
C GLU A 306 -26.39 25.64 62.39
N ARG A 307 -26.16 26.26 61.22
CA ARG A 307 -25.76 27.67 61.00
C ARG A 307 -25.47 27.90 59.50
N GLN A 308 -26.36 28.58 58.78
CA GLN A 308 -26.30 30.01 58.42
C GLN A 308 -25.19 30.38 57.43
N ASP A 309 -25.60 30.51 56.15
CA ASP A 309 -25.14 31.49 55.15
C ASP A 309 -25.04 32.90 55.77
N PRO A 310 -24.23 33.86 55.27
CA PRO A 310 -24.22 34.25 53.84
C PRO A 310 -22.87 34.78 53.31
N ASP A 311 -22.67 34.81 51.98
CA ASP A 311 -22.57 36.10 51.27
C ASP A 311 -22.28 35.96 49.77
N LYS A 312 -23.09 36.72 49.03
CA LYS A 312 -23.13 36.87 47.58
C LYS A 312 -22.19 38.00 47.11
N ILE A 313 -21.44 37.70 46.04
CA ILE A 313 -21.24 38.43 44.74
C ILE A 313 -21.94 39.82 44.67
N PRO A 314 -21.34 40.96 44.20
CA PRO A 314 -20.87 41.21 42.81
C PRO A 314 -19.60 42.11 42.68
N PHE A 315 -18.86 42.16 41.56
CA PHE A 315 -19.18 42.56 40.18
C PHE A 315 -18.35 41.78 39.14
#